data_AF-A0A958CDD8-F1
#
_entry.id   AF-A0A958CDD8-F1
#
_cell.length_a   1.000
_cell.length_b   1.000
_cell.length_c   1.000
_cell.angle_alpha   90.00
_cell.angle_beta   90.00
_cell.angle_gamma   90.00
#
_symmetry.space_group_name_H-M   'P 1'
#
loop_
_entity.id
_entity.type
_entity.pdbx_description
1 polymer ?
#
loop_
_entity_poly.entity_id
_entity_poly.type
_entity_poly.pdbx_seq_one_letter_code
_entity_poly.pdbx_strand_id
1 'polypeptide(L)'
;MNNRLSFAIITAVALITVMLGVGAISLAPSAPAQQPPGEALDSTLRLMLADHGITPLDPGPTPDPAKVELGKALYFDKLLSGNRDISCATCHLPLHGTGDGLPLSIGTGGFGEAPDRMRGAMRMLIARNAPDVFNRGSPEWHSMFWDGRVVGNYNDGFTHPHEFTQALPTGLDSVLAAQAMFPVTARAEMRGDPKDVDVFG
;
A
#
# COMPACT_ATOMS: atom_id res chain seq x y z
N MET A 1 10.74 -19.97 81.73
CA MET A 1 10.96 -20.46 80.35
C MET A 1 9.61 -20.57 79.66
N ASN A 2 9.44 -19.79 78.59
CA ASN A 2 8.56 -19.95 77.42
C ASN A 2 7.29 -20.79 77.58
N ASN A 3 6.11 -20.17 77.54
CA ASN A 3 5.30 -20.08 76.31
C ASN A 3 3.95 -19.41 76.64
N ARG A 4 3.61 -18.37 75.87
CA ARG A 4 2.48 -17.50 76.13
C ARG A 4 1.25 -17.91 75.31
N LEU A 5 0.17 -18.09 76.06
CA LEU A 5 -1.23 -17.79 75.75
C LEU A 5 -1.98 -18.66 74.73
N SER A 6 -2.70 -19.63 75.27
CA SER A 6 -4.07 -19.95 74.88
C SER A 6 -5.05 -19.14 75.75
N PHE A 7 -6.30 -19.00 75.32
CA PHE A 7 -7.57 -18.87 76.06
C PHE A 7 -8.53 -17.84 75.45
N ALA A 8 -9.69 -18.37 75.10
CA ALA A 8 -10.78 -17.74 74.38
C ALA A 8 -11.80 -17.04 75.33
N ILE A 9 -12.91 -16.59 74.71
CA ILE A 9 -14.26 -16.33 75.29
C ILE A 9 -14.34 -14.97 76.06
N ILE A 10 -15.26 -14.01 75.84
CA ILE A 10 -16.74 -14.03 76.00
C ILE A 10 -17.39 -12.77 75.36
N THR A 11 -18.61 -13.01 74.86
CA THR A 11 -19.71 -12.27 74.21
C THR A 11 -20.33 -11.04 74.90
N ALA A 12 -20.95 -10.11 74.12
CA ALA A 12 -22.28 -9.47 74.37
C ALA A 12 -22.64 -8.46 73.24
N VAL A 13 -23.54 -8.78 72.30
CA VAL A 13 -24.97 -8.38 72.25
C VAL A 13 -25.22 -6.86 72.21
N ALA A 14 -25.48 -6.32 71.01
CA ALA A 14 -26.35 -5.16 70.81
C ALA A 14 -27.23 -5.42 69.57
N LEU A 15 -28.53 -5.53 69.84
CA LEU A 15 -29.64 -5.87 68.97
C LEU A 15 -30.19 -4.61 68.26
N ILE A 16 -30.79 -4.81 67.08
CA ILE A 16 -31.95 -4.08 66.49
C ILE A 16 -31.67 -2.90 65.52
N THR A 17 -32.46 -2.91 64.42
CA THR A 17 -32.66 -1.94 63.31
C THR A 17 -31.52 -1.85 62.28
N VAL A 18 -31.67 -2.22 61.00
CA VAL A 18 -32.68 -1.75 60.03
C VAL A 18 -32.97 -2.86 58.99
N MET A 19 -34.22 -3.34 58.97
CA MET A 19 -34.84 -3.88 57.75
C MET A 19 -35.37 -2.70 56.92
N LEU A 20 -35.41 -2.89 55.59
CA LEU A 20 -35.96 -2.02 54.52
C LEU A 20 -34.90 -1.27 53.72
N GLY A 21 -34.38 -1.95 52.71
CA GLY A 21 -33.53 -1.34 51.69
C GLY A 21 -33.22 -2.25 50.51
N VAL A 22 -34.08 -3.22 50.18
CA VAL A 22 -34.00 -3.87 48.86
C VAL A 22 -34.65 -2.90 47.87
N GLY A 23 -33.89 -1.88 47.48
CA GLY A 23 -34.26 -1.03 46.35
C GLY A 23 -34.38 -1.92 45.13
N ALA A 24 -35.54 -1.91 44.48
CA ALA A 24 -35.72 -2.52 43.18
C ALA A 24 -34.66 -1.94 42.24
N ILE A 25 -33.67 -2.75 41.86
CA ILE A 25 -32.75 -2.41 40.78
C ILE A 25 -33.62 -2.41 39.52
N SER A 26 -34.09 -1.23 39.14
CA SER A 26 -34.72 -1.01 37.85
C SER A 26 -33.65 -1.28 36.80
N LEU A 27 -33.71 -2.47 36.18
CA LEU A 27 -33.01 -2.76 34.94
C LEU A 27 -33.60 -1.84 33.87
N ALA A 28 -33.09 -0.60 33.79
CA ALA A 28 -33.32 0.22 32.63
C ALA A 28 -32.77 -0.55 31.43
N PRO A 29 -33.54 -0.73 30.34
CA PRO A 29 -32.99 -1.33 29.14
C PRO A 29 -31.80 -0.47 28.71
N SER A 30 -30.62 -1.11 28.66
CA SER A 30 -29.43 -0.51 28.08
C SER A 30 -29.81 0.00 26.69
N ALA A 31 -29.61 1.30 26.44
CA ALA A 31 -29.81 1.88 25.12
C ALA A 31 -29.08 1.00 24.09
N PRO A 32 -29.66 0.73 22.91
CA PRO A 32 -28.99 -0.05 21.89
C PRO A 32 -27.63 0.59 21.63
N ALA A 33 -26.58 -0.24 21.62
CA ALA A 33 -25.22 0.23 21.38
C ALA A 33 -25.21 1.00 20.06
N GLN A 34 -24.89 2.30 20.14
CA GLN A 34 -24.70 3.12 18.95
C GLN A 34 -23.56 2.50 18.15
N GLN A 35 -23.81 2.06 16.92
CA GLN A 35 -22.77 1.49 16.08
C GLN A 35 -21.62 2.50 15.93
N PRO A 36 -20.35 2.05 16.00
CA PRO A 36 -19.20 2.91 15.78
C PRO A 36 -19.35 3.72 14.48
N PRO A 37 -18.88 4.98 14.44
CA PRO A 37 -19.19 5.91 13.34
C PRO A 37 -18.91 5.39 11.91
N GLY A 38 -17.96 4.47 11.73
CA GLY A 38 -17.64 3.88 10.42
C GLY A 38 -18.59 2.76 9.97
N GLU A 39 -19.26 2.06 10.89
CA GLU A 39 -20.06 0.88 10.56
C GLU A 39 -21.37 1.25 9.84
N ALA A 40 -21.95 2.41 10.17
CA ALA A 40 -23.13 2.94 9.47
C ALA A 40 -22.79 3.40 8.04
N LEU A 41 -21.63 4.03 7.85
CA LEU A 41 -21.13 4.45 6.53
C LEU A 41 -20.81 3.24 5.67
N ASP A 42 -20.09 2.25 6.21
CA ASP A 42 -19.73 1.02 5.51
C ASP A 42 -20.98 0.23 5.10
N SER A 43 -22.00 0.17 5.96
CA SER A 43 -23.26 -0.48 5.64
C SER A 43 -24.01 0.25 4.51
N THR A 44 -24.03 1.58 4.55
CA THR A 44 -24.63 2.40 3.48
C THR A 44 -23.88 2.20 2.16
N LEU A 45 -22.55 2.19 2.19
CA LEU A 45 -21.71 1.95 1.01
C LEU A 45 -21.98 0.57 0.42
N ARG A 46 -22.05 -0.49 1.25
CA ARG A 46 -22.35 -1.85 0.77
C ARG A 46 -23.72 -1.94 0.09
N LEU A 47 -24.74 -1.26 0.63
CA LEU A 47 -26.06 -1.20 0.01
C LEU A 47 -26.01 -0.47 -1.34
N MET A 48 -25.30 0.65 -1.43
CA MET A 48 -25.12 1.39 -2.69
C MET A 48 -24.36 0.57 -3.73
N LEU A 49 -23.28 -0.11 -3.34
CA LEU A 49 -22.53 -1.00 -4.22
C LEU A 49 -23.43 -2.13 -4.75
N ALA A 50 -24.24 -2.74 -3.89
CA ALA A 50 -25.17 -3.80 -4.27
C ALA A 50 -26.27 -3.30 -5.22
N ASP A 51 -26.86 -2.13 -4.94
CA ASP A 51 -27.90 -1.51 -5.78
C ASP A 51 -27.38 -1.18 -7.19
N HIS A 52 -26.12 -0.73 -7.28
CA HIS A 52 -25.45 -0.48 -8.56
C HIS A 52 -24.82 -1.72 -9.20
N GLY A 53 -24.94 -2.90 -8.60
CA GLY A 53 -24.34 -4.14 -9.12
C GLY A 53 -22.80 -4.07 -9.17
N ILE A 54 -22.17 -3.23 -8.36
CA ILE A 54 -20.72 -3.09 -8.29
C ILE A 54 -20.16 -4.27 -7.52
N THR A 55 -19.45 -5.14 -8.22
CA THR A 55 -18.73 -6.29 -7.64
C THR A 55 -17.24 -5.98 -7.52
N PRO A 56 -16.51 -6.65 -6.61
CA PRO A 56 -15.05 -6.63 -6.63
C PRO A 56 -14.50 -7.06 -7.99
N LEU A 57 -13.39 -6.45 -8.40
CA LEU A 57 -12.64 -6.87 -9.59
C LEU A 57 -12.14 -8.31 -9.42
N ASP A 58 -12.01 -9.03 -10.53
CA ASP A 58 -11.33 -10.33 -10.50
C ASP A 58 -9.85 -10.11 -10.12
N PRO A 59 -9.36 -10.66 -9.00
CA PRO A 59 -7.95 -10.57 -8.64
C PRO A 59 -7.04 -11.29 -9.65
N GLY A 60 -7.62 -12.11 -10.53
CA GLY A 60 -6.89 -12.95 -11.46
C GLY A 60 -6.26 -14.17 -10.77
N PRO A 61 -5.41 -14.92 -11.49
CA PRO A 61 -4.73 -16.07 -10.92
C PRO A 61 -3.74 -15.65 -9.83
N THR A 62 -3.65 -16.46 -8.77
CA THR A 62 -2.60 -16.29 -7.76
C THR A 62 -1.21 -16.38 -8.42
N PRO A 63 -0.35 -15.37 -8.29
CA PRO A 63 0.97 -15.39 -8.90
C PRO A 63 1.86 -16.48 -8.28
N ASP A 64 2.80 -17.01 -9.06
CA ASP A 64 3.85 -17.89 -8.56
C ASP A 64 4.66 -17.16 -7.46
N PRO A 65 4.76 -17.71 -6.23
CA PRO A 65 5.53 -17.10 -5.14
C PRO A 65 6.98 -16.77 -5.52
N ALA A 66 7.62 -17.59 -6.36
CA ALA A 66 8.98 -17.32 -6.82
C ALA A 66 9.05 -16.08 -7.73
N LYS A 67 8.06 -15.89 -8.61
CA LYS A 67 7.93 -14.66 -9.42
C LYS A 67 7.66 -13.44 -8.54
N VAL A 68 6.84 -13.58 -7.49
CA VAL A 68 6.55 -12.49 -6.55
C VAL A 68 7.83 -12.04 -5.83
N GLU A 69 8.61 -12.98 -5.29
CA GLU A 69 9.86 -12.64 -4.60
C GLU A 69 10.90 -12.03 -5.54
N LEU A 70 11.03 -12.54 -6.77
CA LEU A 70 11.90 -11.94 -7.78
C LEU A 70 11.45 -10.53 -8.15
N GLY A 71 10.16 -10.33 -8.42
CA GLY A 71 9.60 -9.02 -8.75
C GLY A 71 9.80 -8.01 -7.63
N LYS A 72 9.63 -8.45 -6.38
CA LYS A 72 9.92 -7.64 -5.19
C LYS A 72 11.40 -7.26 -5.13
N ALA A 73 12.32 -8.21 -5.32
CA ALA A 73 13.75 -7.89 -5.34
C ALA A 73 14.09 -6.83 -6.40
N LEU A 74 13.61 -7.00 -7.63
CA LEU A 74 13.83 -6.05 -8.74
C LEU A 74 13.20 -4.68 -8.47
N TYR A 75 12.02 -4.62 -7.84
CA TYR A 75 11.32 -3.37 -7.54
C TYR A 75 12.14 -2.42 -6.66
N PHE A 76 12.93 -2.98 -5.75
CA PHE A 76 13.80 -2.24 -4.84
C PHE A 76 15.25 -2.15 -5.33
N ASP A 77 15.62 -2.85 -6.41
CA ASP A 77 17.00 -2.92 -6.89
C ASP A 77 17.40 -1.65 -7.64
N LYS A 78 18.39 -0.94 -7.08
CA LYS A 78 18.92 0.28 -7.69
C LYS A 78 19.84 0.01 -8.87
N LEU A 79 20.37 -1.22 -9.00
CA LEU A 79 21.22 -1.61 -10.14
C LEU A 79 20.53 -1.44 -11.49
N LEU A 80 19.20 -1.34 -11.50
CA LEU A 80 18.40 -1.10 -12.69
C LEU A 80 18.42 0.36 -13.17
N SER A 81 18.89 1.30 -12.35
CA SER A 81 19.10 2.70 -12.77
C SER A 81 20.52 2.91 -13.28
N GLY A 82 20.71 3.86 -14.20
CA GLY A 82 22.00 4.12 -14.84
C GLY A 82 23.10 4.48 -13.84
N ASN A 83 22.77 5.30 -12.83
CA ASN A 83 23.72 5.74 -11.80
C ASN A 83 23.64 4.90 -10.52
N ARG A 84 22.77 3.89 -10.49
CA ARG A 84 22.58 2.96 -9.37
C ARG A 84 22.13 3.62 -8.06
N ASP A 85 21.43 4.74 -8.13
CA ASP A 85 21.01 5.55 -6.97
C ASP A 85 19.50 5.46 -6.66
N ILE A 86 18.68 5.02 -7.64
CA ILE A 86 17.22 4.89 -7.52
C ILE A 86 16.70 3.57 -8.06
N SER A 87 15.48 3.20 -7.66
CA SER A 87 14.76 2.00 -8.12
C SER A 87 13.29 2.35 -8.40
N CYS A 88 12.47 1.38 -8.82
CA CYS A 88 11.03 1.58 -8.98
C CYS A 88 10.39 2.12 -7.68
N ALA A 89 10.84 1.58 -6.54
CA ALA A 89 10.39 1.97 -5.22
C ALA A 89 10.69 3.44 -4.84
N THR A 90 11.60 4.12 -5.56
CA THR A 90 11.91 5.53 -5.26
C THR A 90 10.78 6.48 -5.63
N CYS A 91 10.07 6.21 -6.73
CA CYS A 91 8.94 7.03 -7.19
C CYS A 91 7.58 6.34 -7.03
N HIS A 92 7.56 5.04 -6.74
CA HIS A 92 6.34 4.27 -6.49
C HIS A 92 6.36 3.73 -5.05
N LEU A 93 6.11 4.60 -4.08
CA LEU A 93 6.34 4.32 -2.66
C LEU A 93 5.13 3.60 -2.04
N PRO A 94 5.29 2.43 -1.41
CA PRO A 94 4.18 1.71 -0.77
C PRO A 94 3.42 2.56 0.26
N LEU A 95 4.14 3.41 1.01
CA LEU A 95 3.55 4.31 2.02
C LEU A 95 2.74 5.47 1.42
N HIS A 96 2.89 5.74 0.13
CA HIS A 96 2.13 6.76 -0.61
C HIS A 96 1.16 6.12 -1.60
N GLY A 97 0.58 4.96 -1.24
CA GLY A 97 -0.37 4.26 -2.10
C GLY A 97 0.26 3.81 -3.42
N THR A 98 1.57 3.54 -3.42
CA THR A 98 2.40 3.22 -4.60
C THR A 98 2.60 4.33 -5.61
N GLY A 99 2.22 5.57 -5.28
CA GLY A 99 2.64 6.77 -6.01
C GLY A 99 3.88 7.43 -5.41
N ASP A 100 4.30 8.56 -5.97
CA ASP A 100 5.50 9.28 -5.52
C ASP A 100 5.24 10.04 -4.22
N GLY A 101 4.05 10.64 -4.05
CA GLY A 101 3.82 11.59 -2.97
C GLY A 101 4.34 13.01 -3.26
N LEU A 102 4.95 13.22 -4.43
CA LEU A 102 5.30 14.53 -5.00
C LEU A 102 4.37 14.88 -6.18
N PRO A 103 4.17 16.19 -6.47
CA PRO A 103 3.44 16.61 -7.67
C PRO A 103 4.11 16.15 -8.98
N LEU A 104 5.44 16.18 -9.02
CA LEU A 104 6.27 15.68 -10.10
C LEU A 104 7.48 14.97 -9.53
N SER A 105 7.82 13.84 -10.14
CA SER A 105 8.87 12.96 -9.67
C SER A 105 10.27 13.51 -9.92
N ILE A 106 11.20 13.15 -9.04
CA ILE A 106 12.63 13.43 -9.17
C ILE A 106 13.34 12.10 -9.44
N GLY A 107 13.86 11.90 -10.65
CA GLY A 107 14.61 10.71 -11.02
C GLY A 107 16.03 10.68 -10.47
N THR A 108 16.99 10.19 -11.25
CA THR A 108 18.39 10.04 -10.84
C THR A 108 19.00 11.36 -10.35
N GLY A 109 19.92 11.28 -9.38
CA GLY A 109 20.63 12.42 -8.80
C GLY A 109 19.83 13.18 -7.73
N GLY A 110 18.68 12.66 -7.32
CA GLY A 110 17.90 13.19 -6.19
C GLY A 110 18.29 12.58 -4.84
N PHE A 111 17.93 13.25 -3.75
CA PHE A 111 18.26 12.85 -2.38
C PHE A 111 16.99 12.76 -1.52
N GLY A 112 16.92 11.76 -0.62
CA GLY A 112 15.75 11.52 0.22
C GLY A 112 14.59 10.85 -0.52
N GLU A 113 13.47 10.71 0.17
CA GLU A 113 12.21 10.14 -0.32
C GLU A 113 11.08 11.13 -0.05
N ALA A 114 9.95 10.97 -0.73
CA ALA A 114 8.82 11.85 -0.49
C ALA A 114 8.37 11.80 0.99
N PRO A 115 7.87 12.93 1.54
CA PRO A 115 7.67 14.22 0.87
C PRO A 115 8.94 15.09 0.78
N ASP A 116 10.04 14.69 1.42
CA ASP A 116 11.24 15.51 1.59
C ASP A 116 12.28 15.34 0.47
N ARG A 117 11.96 14.58 -0.58
CA ARG A 117 12.88 14.31 -1.69
C ARG A 117 13.31 15.61 -2.38
N MET A 118 14.61 15.83 -2.42
CA MET A 118 15.23 17.01 -3.00
C MET A 118 15.86 16.70 -4.36
N ARG A 119 15.67 17.63 -5.30
CA ARG A 119 16.26 17.55 -6.64
C ARG A 119 17.73 17.94 -6.60
N GLY A 120 18.59 17.11 -7.20
CA GLY A 120 20.00 17.43 -7.37
C GLY A 120 20.22 18.65 -8.25
N ALA A 121 21.41 19.26 -8.13
CA ALA A 121 21.78 20.40 -8.96
C ALA A 121 21.68 20.04 -10.44
N MET A 122 21.09 20.94 -11.23
CA MET A 122 20.90 20.80 -12.68
C MET A 122 20.06 19.59 -13.14
N ARG A 123 19.43 18.83 -12.23
CA ARG A 123 18.51 17.74 -12.60
C ARG A 123 17.17 18.28 -13.08
N MET A 124 16.54 17.60 -14.03
CA MET A 124 15.20 17.94 -14.48
C MET A 124 14.15 17.18 -13.66
N LEU A 125 12.98 17.78 -13.47
CA LEU A 125 11.81 17.04 -13.00
C LEU A 125 11.28 16.15 -14.13
N ILE A 126 10.71 15.01 -13.76
CA ILE A 126 10.00 14.15 -14.69
C ILE A 126 8.73 14.89 -15.13
N ALA A 127 8.42 14.83 -16.43
CA ALA A 127 7.38 15.68 -17.03
C ALA A 127 5.94 15.34 -16.60
N ARG A 128 5.74 14.16 -16.00
CA ARG A 128 4.45 13.69 -15.48
C ARG A 128 4.67 13.06 -14.11
N ASN A 129 3.63 13.04 -13.28
CA ASN A 129 3.71 12.37 -11.99
C ASN A 129 3.85 10.85 -12.18
N ALA A 130 4.47 10.17 -11.21
CA ALA A 130 4.43 8.72 -11.14
C ALA A 130 2.99 8.27 -10.79
N PRO A 131 2.35 7.44 -11.63
CA PRO A 131 1.07 6.83 -11.27
C PRO A 131 1.25 5.84 -10.12
N ASP A 132 0.16 5.50 -9.42
CA ASP A 132 0.13 4.30 -8.56
C ASP A 132 0.43 3.02 -9.39
N VAL A 133 0.85 1.94 -8.73
CA VAL A 133 0.99 0.62 -9.35
C VAL A 133 0.06 -0.44 -8.73
N PHE A 134 -0.66 -0.12 -7.66
CA PHE A 134 -1.63 -1.04 -7.08
C PHE A 134 -2.73 -1.44 -8.07
N ASN A 135 -3.12 -2.71 -8.02
CA ASN A 135 -4.12 -3.35 -8.89
C ASN A 135 -3.84 -3.33 -10.40
N ARG A 136 -2.73 -2.74 -10.88
CA ARG A 136 -2.39 -2.68 -12.31
C ARG A 136 -1.90 -4.01 -12.90
N GLY A 137 -1.74 -5.03 -12.06
CA GLY A 137 -1.52 -6.41 -12.49
C GLY A 137 -2.81 -7.19 -12.79
N SER A 138 -4.00 -6.61 -12.54
CA SER A 138 -5.27 -7.27 -12.83
C SER A 138 -5.42 -7.57 -14.33
N PRO A 139 -6.00 -8.72 -14.70
CA PRO A 139 -6.34 -9.03 -16.10
C PRO A 139 -7.27 -8.00 -16.75
N GLU A 140 -8.05 -7.26 -15.97
CA GLU A 140 -8.96 -6.21 -16.44
C GLU A 140 -8.23 -4.88 -16.77
N TRP A 141 -6.95 -4.76 -16.42
CA TRP A 141 -6.17 -3.56 -16.66
C TRP A 141 -5.45 -3.62 -18.02
N HIS A 142 -5.75 -2.69 -18.92
CA HIS A 142 -5.35 -2.78 -20.33
C HIS A 142 -4.45 -1.66 -20.84
N SER A 143 -4.04 -0.70 -20.01
CA SER A 143 -3.19 0.41 -20.46
C SER A 143 -2.17 0.86 -19.41
N MET A 144 -0.98 1.27 -19.86
CA MET A 144 0.07 1.86 -19.03
C MET A 144 0.52 3.20 -19.58
N PHE A 145 1.14 4.00 -18.69
CA PHE A 145 1.46 5.41 -18.87
C PHE A 145 0.23 6.33 -19.00
N TRP A 146 0.43 7.62 -18.74
CA TRP A 146 -0.62 8.65 -18.84
C TRP A 146 -1.21 8.84 -20.24
N ASP A 147 -0.44 8.49 -21.27
CA ASP A 147 -0.87 8.58 -22.67
C ASP A 147 -1.36 7.24 -23.23
N GLY A 148 -1.41 6.19 -22.39
CA GLY A 148 -1.84 4.86 -22.83
C GLY A 148 -0.98 4.31 -23.96
N ARG A 149 0.30 4.69 -24.06
CA ARG A 149 1.15 4.25 -25.18
C ARG A 149 1.50 2.76 -25.17
N VAL A 150 1.19 2.08 -24.06
CA VAL A 150 1.25 0.61 -23.96
C VAL A 150 -0.14 0.12 -23.64
N VAL A 151 -0.71 -0.66 -24.55
CA VAL A 151 -2.04 -1.25 -24.36
C VAL A 151 -2.08 -2.69 -24.78
N GLY A 152 -2.97 -3.46 -24.15
CA GLY A 152 -3.21 -4.84 -24.51
C GLY A 152 -3.61 -5.70 -23.34
N ASN A 153 -3.67 -7.00 -23.60
CA ASN A 153 -3.98 -8.01 -22.61
C ASN A 153 -3.28 -9.33 -22.97
N TYR A 154 -3.32 -10.30 -22.05
CA TYR A 154 -2.68 -11.60 -22.24
C TYR A 154 -3.19 -12.38 -23.47
N ASN A 155 -4.48 -12.22 -23.84
CA ASN A 155 -5.10 -12.97 -24.94
C ASN A 155 -4.78 -12.37 -26.33
N ASP A 156 -4.78 -11.04 -26.43
CA ASP A 156 -4.64 -10.31 -27.69
C ASP A 156 -3.21 -9.80 -27.94
N GLY A 157 -2.34 -9.92 -26.94
CA GLY A 157 -0.99 -9.39 -26.95
C GLY A 157 -0.91 -7.92 -26.54
N PHE A 158 0.29 -7.36 -26.63
CA PHE A 158 0.59 -5.99 -26.19
C PHE A 158 1.14 -5.17 -27.35
N THR A 159 0.66 -3.93 -27.44
CA THR A 159 1.18 -2.92 -28.36
C THR A 159 2.05 -1.94 -27.60
N HIS A 160 3.08 -1.44 -28.27
CA HIS A 160 4.03 -0.49 -27.70
C HIS A 160 4.49 0.49 -28.79
N PRO A 161 5.06 1.64 -28.39
CA PRO A 161 5.60 2.61 -29.34
C PRO A 161 6.61 1.96 -30.29
N HIS A 162 6.59 2.39 -31.56
CA HIS A 162 7.41 1.80 -32.63
C HIS A 162 8.92 2.05 -32.41
N GLU A 163 9.28 3.04 -31.60
CA GLU A 163 10.65 3.35 -31.22
C GLU A 163 11.32 2.19 -30.44
N PHE A 164 10.52 1.28 -29.87
CA PHE A 164 11.00 0.04 -29.28
C PHE A 164 11.10 -1.04 -30.36
N THR A 165 12.31 -1.20 -30.91
CA THR A 165 12.57 -2.14 -32.01
C THR A 165 12.67 -3.60 -31.56
N GLN A 166 12.76 -3.86 -30.26
CA GLN A 166 12.81 -5.21 -29.70
C GLN A 166 11.38 -5.71 -29.50
N ALA A 167 11.10 -6.90 -30.03
CA ALA A 167 9.86 -7.59 -29.74
C ALA A 167 9.77 -7.90 -28.24
N LEU A 168 8.58 -7.73 -27.67
CA LEU A 168 8.31 -8.15 -26.29
C LEU A 168 8.52 -9.67 -26.14
N PRO A 169 9.06 -10.13 -25.01
CA PRO A 169 9.10 -11.55 -24.69
C PRO A 169 7.69 -12.17 -24.70
N THR A 170 7.60 -13.45 -25.05
CA THR A 170 6.37 -14.22 -24.89
C THR A 170 6.10 -14.52 -23.40
N GLY A 171 4.84 -14.75 -23.03
CA GLY A 171 4.48 -15.16 -21.66
C GLY A 171 4.42 -14.00 -20.66
N LEU A 172 4.11 -12.79 -21.14
CA LEU A 172 3.83 -11.64 -20.28
C LEU A 172 2.37 -11.69 -19.82
N ASP A 173 2.17 -11.70 -18.51
CA ASP A 173 0.86 -11.98 -17.90
C ASP A 173 -0.02 -10.71 -17.76
N SER A 174 0.53 -9.51 -18.00
CA SER A 174 -0.19 -8.24 -17.85
C SER A 174 0.46 -7.08 -18.64
N VAL A 175 -0.29 -6.00 -18.83
CA VAL A 175 0.23 -4.75 -19.44
C VAL A 175 1.30 -4.09 -18.57
N LEU A 176 1.25 -4.29 -17.25
CA LEU A 176 2.30 -3.89 -16.31
C LEU A 176 3.61 -4.65 -16.58
N ALA A 177 3.53 -5.97 -16.81
CA ALA A 177 4.70 -6.76 -17.19
C ALA A 177 5.27 -6.30 -18.53
N ALA A 178 4.42 -5.99 -19.52
CA ALA A 178 4.87 -5.44 -20.80
C ALA A 178 5.58 -4.08 -20.65
N GLN A 179 5.04 -3.18 -19.83
CA GLN A 179 5.68 -1.88 -19.54
C GLN A 179 7.04 -2.04 -18.86
N ALA A 180 7.20 -3.01 -17.97
CA ALA A 180 8.45 -3.26 -17.24
C ALA A 180 9.58 -3.79 -18.14
N MET A 181 9.26 -4.32 -19.33
CA MET A 181 10.27 -4.80 -20.30
C MET A 181 10.94 -3.67 -21.09
N PHE A 182 10.45 -2.44 -20.96
CA PHE A 182 11.01 -1.35 -21.75
C PHE A 182 12.38 -0.93 -21.24
N PRO A 183 13.33 -0.66 -22.14
CA PRO A 183 14.64 -0.17 -21.74
C PRO A 183 14.52 1.17 -21.03
N VAL A 184 15.40 1.38 -20.06
CA VAL A 184 15.58 2.64 -19.35
C VAL A 184 16.13 3.70 -20.31
N THR A 185 15.21 4.40 -20.98
CA THR A 185 15.53 5.33 -22.08
C THR A 185 15.47 6.79 -21.66
N ALA A 186 14.57 7.14 -20.74
CA ALA A 186 14.38 8.48 -20.22
C ALA A 186 15.51 8.88 -19.25
N ARG A 187 16.26 9.92 -19.62
CA ARG A 187 17.42 10.45 -18.87
C ARG A 187 17.05 10.99 -17.50
N ALA A 188 16.03 11.85 -17.46
CA ALA A 188 15.55 12.46 -16.22
C ALA A 188 14.84 11.47 -15.28
N GLU A 189 14.49 10.27 -15.77
CA GLU A 189 13.90 9.21 -14.97
C GLU A 189 15.00 8.31 -14.41
N MET A 190 15.18 7.12 -14.98
CA MET A 190 16.03 6.06 -14.46
C MET A 190 17.41 6.00 -15.13
N ARG A 191 17.63 6.65 -16.27
CA ARG A 191 18.84 6.45 -17.10
C ARG A 191 20.05 7.27 -16.67
N GLY A 192 19.84 8.47 -16.13
CA GLY A 192 20.93 9.40 -15.86
C GLY A 192 21.35 10.24 -17.08
N ASP A 193 22.10 11.29 -16.75
CA ASP A 193 22.64 12.25 -17.71
C ASP A 193 24.03 11.81 -18.20
N PRO A 194 24.46 12.28 -19.39
CA PRO A 194 25.81 12.00 -19.86
C PRO A 194 26.86 12.45 -18.84
N LYS A 195 27.85 11.58 -18.58
CA LYS A 195 28.96 11.77 -17.61
C LYS A 195 28.57 11.64 -16.14
N ASP A 196 27.33 11.25 -15.84
CA ASP A 196 27.04 10.80 -14.50
C ASP A 196 27.93 9.60 -14.15
N VAL A 197 28.47 9.63 -12.94
CA VAL A 197 29.11 8.50 -12.29
C VAL A 197 28.07 7.71 -11.53
N ASP A 198 28.27 6.41 -11.40
CA ASP A 198 27.43 5.62 -10.52
C ASP A 198 27.82 5.87 -9.05
N VAL A 199 27.10 5.27 -8.10
CA VAL A 199 27.39 5.41 -6.66
C VAL A 199 28.78 4.92 -6.24
N PHE A 200 29.56 4.29 -7.13
CA PHE A 200 30.92 3.80 -6.88
C PHE A 200 32.01 4.69 -7.50
N GLY A 201 31.66 5.70 -8.31
CA GLY A 201 32.59 6.66 -8.93
C GLY A 201 33.00 6.26 -10.35
#